data_AF-A0A432SYR0-F1
#
_entry.id   AF-A0A432SYR0-F1
#
_cell.length_a   1.000
_cell.length_b   1.000
_cell.length_c   1.000
_cell.angle_alpha   90.00
_cell.angle_beta   90.00
_cell.angle_gamma   90.00
#
_symmetry.space_group_name_H-M   'P 1'
#
loop_
_entity.id
_entity.type
_entity.pdbx_description
1 polymer ?
#
loop_
_entity_poly.entity_id
_entity_poly.type
_entity_poly.pdbx_seq_one_letter_code
_entity_poly.pdbx_strand_id
1 'polypeptide(L)' 'KNEPLPSEAKDHSLMGEYKGFREFHLGGDMLMIYTIVEDTLYLQRIGTHSQLFK' A
#
# COMPACT_ATOMS: atom_id res chain seq x y z
N LYS A 1 4.30 17.73 -7.38
CA LYS A 1 2.83 17.83 -7.22
C LYS A 1 2.39 16.62 -6.41
N ASN A 2 1.56 16.83 -5.37
CA ASN A 2 0.93 15.75 -4.61
C ASN A 2 -0.42 15.43 -5.25
N GLU A 3 -0.40 14.67 -6.35
CA GLU A 3 -1.63 14.18 -6.97
C GLU A 3 -2.03 12.86 -6.30
N PRO A 4 -3.32 12.66 -5.97
CA PRO A 4 -3.79 11.42 -5.38
C PRO A 4 -3.62 10.27 -6.38
N LEU A 5 -3.46 9.05 -5.84
CA LEU A 5 -3.45 7.86 -6.68
C LEU A 5 -4.80 7.70 -7.41
N PRO A 6 -4.81 7.12 -8.61
CA PRO A 6 -6.04 6.78 -9.31
C PRO A 6 -6.94 5.89 -8.44
N SER A 7 -8.25 6.01 -8.60
CA SER A 7 -9.21 5.23 -7.82
C SER A 7 -9.07 3.73 -8.04
N GLU A 8 -8.59 3.30 -9.22
CA GLU A 8 -8.36 1.87 -9.52
C GLU A 8 -7.22 1.26 -8.69
N ALA A 9 -6.29 2.09 -8.19
CA ALA A 9 -5.22 1.64 -7.32
C ALA A 9 -5.74 1.27 -5.91
N LYS A 10 -6.98 1.63 -5.56
CA LYS A 10 -7.64 1.29 -4.28
C LYS A 10 -6.74 1.57 -3.06
N ASP A 11 -6.05 2.71 -3.08
CA ASP A 11 -5.17 3.11 -2.00
C ASP A 11 -5.95 3.29 -0.69
N HIS A 12 -5.55 2.56 0.35
CA HIS A 12 -6.18 2.63 1.66
C HIS A 12 -5.22 2.27 2.80
N SER A 13 -5.56 2.73 4.01
CA SER A 13 -4.81 2.37 5.22
C SER A 13 -5.14 0.96 5.67
N LEU A 14 -4.11 0.21 6.05
CA LEU A 14 -4.25 -1.11 6.66
C LEU A 14 -4.71 -1.01 8.12
N MET A 15 -5.33 -2.10 8.59
CA MET A 15 -5.90 -2.23 9.94
C MET A 15 -5.20 -3.35 10.74
N GLY A 16 -5.48 -3.43 12.05
CA GLY A 16 -4.90 -4.46 12.93
C GLY A 16 -3.41 -4.28 13.17
N GLU A 17 -2.64 -5.37 13.07
CA GLU A 17 -1.17 -5.37 13.23
C GLU A 17 -0.45 -4.45 12.23
N TYR A 18 -1.09 -4.14 11.10
CA TYR A 18 -0.57 -3.23 10.07
C TYR A 18 -1.12 -1.80 10.20
N LYS A 19 -1.64 -1.41 11.37
CA LYS A 19 -2.09 -0.04 11.59
C LYS A 19 -0.94 0.95 11.37
N GLY A 20 -1.18 1.94 10.50
CA GLY A 20 -0.20 2.95 10.12
C GLY A 20 0.52 2.64 8.80
N PHE A 21 0.36 1.44 8.26
CA PHE A 21 0.73 1.13 6.89
C PHE A 21 -0.41 1.45 5.92
N ARG A 22 -0.06 1.67 4.66
CA ARG A 22 -0.99 1.82 3.54
C ARG A 22 -0.70 0.76 2.51
N GLU A 23 -1.72 0.40 1.74
CA GLU A 23 -1.54 -0.43 0.55
C GLU A 23 -2.26 0.13 -0.66
N PHE A 24 -1.73 -0.18 -1.84
CA PHE A 24 -2.40 0.04 -3.11
C PHE A 24 -2.15 -1.11 -4.09
N HIS A 25 -3.04 -1.27 -5.05
CA HIS A 25 -2.98 -2.24 -6.11
C HIS A 25 -2.19 -1.72 -7.30
N LEU A 26 -1.22 -2.50 -7.76
CA LEU A 26 -0.46 -2.27 -8.99
C LEU A 26 -1.19 -2.83 -10.23
N GLY A 27 -2.23 -3.64 -10.02
CA GLY A 27 -3.01 -4.30 -11.05
C GLY A 27 -3.24 -5.78 -10.73
N GLY A 28 -4.43 -6.29 -11.05
CA GLY A 28 -4.82 -7.64 -10.67
C GLY A 28 -4.73 -7.86 -9.15
N ASP A 29 -4.05 -8.93 -8.74
CA ASP A 29 -3.84 -9.30 -7.34
C ASP A 29 -2.53 -8.76 -6.74
N MET A 30 -1.77 -7.94 -7.47
CA MET A 30 -0.48 -7.42 -7.03
C MET A 30 -0.65 -6.16 -6.16
N LEU A 31 -0.11 -6.19 -4.95
CA LEU A 31 -0.18 -5.13 -3.94
C LEU A 31 1.19 -4.57 -3.58
N MET A 32 1.18 -3.31 -3.14
CA MET A 32 2.33 -2.62 -2.57
C MET A 32 1.98 -2.06 -1.20
N ILE A 33 2.70 -2.49 -0.16
CA ILE A 33 2.58 -1.95 1.21
C ILE A 33 3.66 -0.90 1.42
N TYR A 34 3.25 0.28 1.91
CA TYR A 34 4.14 1.42 2.08
C TYR A 34 3.77 2.27 3.31
N THR A 35 4.71 3.12 3.72
CA THR A 35 4.46 4.20 4.68
C THR A 35 5.05 5.51 4.17
N ILE A 36 4.54 6.63 4.68
CA ILE A 36 5.10 7.96 4.44
C ILE A 36 5.49 8.52 5.80
N VAL A 37 6.76 8.87 5.97
CA VAL A 37 7.28 9.55 7.17
C VAL A 37 7.94 10.83 6.69
N GLU A 38 7.42 11.96 7.16
CA GLU A 38 7.77 13.29 6.65
C GLU A 38 7.55 13.34 5.13
N ASP A 39 8.60 13.58 4.34
CA ASP A 39 8.57 13.59 2.87
C ASP A 39 9.19 12.32 2.25
N THR A 40 9.47 11.30 3.07
CA THR A 40 10.09 10.06 2.59
C THR A 40 9.05 8.95 2.46
N LEU A 41 8.96 8.39 1.25
CA LEU A 41 8.16 7.21 0.93
C LEU A 41 8.98 5.95 1.22
N TYR A 42 8.52 5.13 2.16
CA TYR A 42 9.11 3.84 2.46
C TYR A 42 8.30 2.72 1.82
N LEU A 43 8.98 1.93 1.00
CA LEU A 43 8.41 0.78 0.32
C LEU A 43 8.71 -0.47 1.16
N GLN A 44 7.68 -1.06 1.75
CA GLN A 44 7.84 -2.13 2.74
C GLN A 44 7.82 -3.52 2.12
N ARG A 45 6.75 -3.83 1.36
CA ARG A 45 6.55 -5.17 0.79
C ARG A 45 5.78 -5.06 -0.53
N ILE A 46 6.10 -5.95 -1.46
CA ILE A 46 5.36 -6.14 -2.71
C ILE A 46 5.01 -7.62 -2.83
N GLY A 47 3.78 -7.94 -3.21
CA GLY A 47 3.30 -9.31 -3.24
C GLY A 47 1.81 -9.42 -3.59
N THR A 48 1.37 -10.63 -3.87
CA THR A 48 -0.06 -10.97 -3.94
C THR A 48 -0.70 -10.93 -2.56
N HIS A 49 -2.03 -10.88 -2.47
CA HIS A 49 -2.72 -10.93 -1.18
C HIS A 49 -2.25 -12.14 -0.35
N SER A 50 -2.18 -13.32 -0.96
CA SER A 50 -1.75 -14.55 -0.27
C SER A 50 -0.28 -14.56 0.17
N GLN A 51 0.57 -13.76 -0.48
CA GLN A 51 1.98 -13.62 -0.08
C GLN A 51 2.16 -12.60 1.06
N LEU A 52 1.31 -11.57 1.10
CA LEU A 52 1.44 -10.48 2.06
C LEU A 52 0.65 -10.73 3.34
N PHE A 53 -0.54 -11.30 3.22
CA PHE A 53 -1.49 -11.57 4.31
C PHE A 53 -1.80 -13.07 4.31
N LYS A 54 -1.28 -13.77 5.32
CA LYS A 54 -1.65 -15.15 5.64
C LYS A 54 -2.60 -15.15 6.82
#